data_AF-A0A183CVU2-F1
#
_entry.id   AF-A0A183CVU2-F1
#
_cell.length_a   1.000
_cell.length_b   1.000
_cell.length_c   1.000
_cell.angle_alpha   90.00
_cell.angle_beta   90.00
_cell.angle_gamma   90.00
#
_symmetry.space_group_name_H-M   'P 1'
#
loop_
_entity.id
_entity.type
_entity.pdbx_description
1 polymer ?
#
loop_
_entity_poly.entity_id
_entity_poly.type
_entity_poly.pdbx_seq_one_letter_code
_entity_poly.pdbx_strand_id
1 'polypeptide(L)'
;MWLTNHTFRPFLWAQALYIICCLLYEGFLTPAELDPLSRRLAAYERRPPCEVQVAVLAETYEVQQELLSHGIDVQNIGEIDEVFSIHPASTFAKILSRLGESEKLRLTGRPLDRDVGVLSTSKLYQLGQKFVIFTPQFMDRRRSYLMYDIRILMNEWSSVLQYIYSSWSNTCVSGRPLIVLIVAKNMLEADISLSKSAFTTLHMKASVVGTIKKIATGYIGGARVVMKNISDFFRTTAVSKLEFHGQDAEDLMISEVEEEGLHRIVPTSRSYQQSAMKNRTEQFSIVHKASMRHRSIMIDSNDQDLVQLRLDVAQMDEMSTPDLIDMLTETSVLDEQASIVHYLWMKMGPDFDTKLNDIEGSTVRALTEEINAKACETRDWALIRLTSGLLKRQLDELSKFVTHLLVRQKQITLGMPSKNEEAITSPKTKEELNEILKRAYNDDANSYTLSQEIIVCLGSLVLTEPRLFVEMFRLRIGLIIQVLASELARLSNIGGADATQKLLHVSPFEIKSMLFSLLSGRLLEDFSSDSESGAREQRTGLGSIRKQIEERKVTP
;
A
#
# COMPACT_ATOMS: atom_id res chain seq x y z
N MET A 1 -27.06 -38.17 25.60
CA MET A 1 -28.22 -37.50 26.22
C MET A 1 -28.28 -36.05 25.77
N TRP A 2 -28.66 -35.83 24.50
CA TRP A 2 -29.05 -34.51 23.98
C TRP A 2 -30.23 -34.73 23.05
N LEU A 3 -31.36 -35.08 23.66
CA LEU A 3 -32.68 -34.98 23.06
C LEU A 3 -33.58 -34.46 24.16
N THR A 4 -33.96 -33.19 24.08
CA THR A 4 -35.32 -32.75 24.42
C THR A 4 -35.57 -31.34 23.89
N ASN A 5 -36.62 -31.25 23.06
CA ASN A 5 -37.57 -30.15 22.96
C ASN A 5 -37.11 -28.83 22.32
N HIS A 6 -37.19 -28.76 20.99
CA HIS A 6 -38.34 -28.17 20.27
C HIS A 6 -38.03 -28.10 18.77
N THR A 7 -38.96 -28.63 17.95
CA THR A 7 -39.02 -28.56 16.48
C THR A 7 -37.82 -29.13 15.71
N PHE A 8 -37.86 -30.45 15.42
CA PHE A 8 -37.17 -31.04 14.27
C PHE A 8 -37.78 -30.49 12.98
N ARG A 9 -37.40 -29.26 12.60
CA ARG A 9 -37.40 -28.88 11.19
C ARG A 9 -36.25 -29.68 10.59
N PRO A 10 -36.43 -30.39 9.48
CA PRO A 10 -35.32 -31.10 8.91
C PRO A 10 -34.23 -30.09 8.57
N PHE A 11 -33.00 -30.40 8.96
CA PHE A 11 -31.88 -29.50 8.76
C PHE A 11 -31.70 -29.34 7.25
N LEU A 12 -32.13 -28.20 6.70
CA LEU A 12 -32.21 -27.97 5.25
C LEU A 12 -30.89 -28.30 4.54
N TRP A 13 -29.77 -28.03 5.21
CA TRP A 13 -28.45 -28.39 4.72
C TRP A 13 -28.23 -29.91 4.63
N ALA A 14 -28.67 -30.68 5.63
CA ALA A 14 -28.56 -32.13 5.61
C ALA A 14 -29.50 -32.76 4.57
N GLN A 15 -30.70 -32.20 4.37
CA GLN A 15 -31.61 -32.63 3.30
C GLN A 15 -31.05 -32.30 1.91
N ALA A 16 -30.54 -31.09 1.72
CA ALA A 16 -29.91 -30.70 0.46
C ALA A 16 -28.71 -31.60 0.15
N LEU A 17 -27.87 -31.89 1.16
CA LEU A 17 -26.75 -32.81 1.01
C LEU A 17 -27.20 -34.23 0.68
N TYR A 18 -28.24 -34.74 1.35
CA TYR A 18 -28.81 -36.06 1.06
C TYR A 18 -29.32 -36.15 -0.39
N ILE A 19 -30.08 -35.15 -0.85
CA ILE A 19 -30.58 -35.08 -2.23
C ILE A 19 -29.42 -35.05 -3.22
N ILE A 20 -28.41 -34.22 -2.98
CA ILE A 20 -27.20 -34.14 -3.80
C ILE A 20 -26.50 -35.50 -3.89
N CYS A 21 -26.36 -36.21 -2.75
CA CYS A 21 -25.75 -37.54 -2.71
C CYS A 21 -26.58 -38.58 -3.50
N CYS A 22 -27.91 -38.55 -3.40
CA CYS A 22 -28.78 -39.42 -4.19
C CYS A 22 -28.63 -39.15 -5.70
N LEU A 23 -28.62 -37.87 -6.11
CA LEU A 23 -28.44 -37.49 -7.51
C LEU A 23 -27.07 -37.92 -8.06
N LEU A 24 -26.01 -37.83 -7.25
CA LEU A 24 -24.68 -38.34 -7.62
C LEU A 24 -24.66 -39.87 -7.73
N TYR A 25 -25.29 -40.58 -6.79
CA TYR A 25 -25.32 -42.04 -6.75
C TYR A 25 -26.12 -42.64 -7.91
N GLU A 26 -27.25 -42.02 -8.25
CA GLU A 26 -28.11 -42.42 -9.37
C GLU A 26 -27.58 -41.95 -10.73
N GLY A 27 -26.51 -41.14 -10.76
CA GLY A 27 -25.86 -40.65 -11.99
C GLY A 27 -26.60 -39.51 -12.68
N PHE A 28 -27.60 -38.90 -12.03
CA PHE A 28 -28.27 -37.68 -12.51
C PHE A 28 -27.42 -36.43 -12.36
N LEU A 29 -26.41 -36.48 -11.49
CA LEU A 29 -25.41 -35.43 -11.32
C LEU A 29 -24.02 -36.05 -11.44
N THR A 30 -23.15 -35.41 -12.21
CA THR A 30 -21.75 -35.79 -12.31
C THR A 30 -20.91 -35.00 -11.30
N PRO A 31 -19.79 -35.55 -10.80
CA PRO A 31 -18.87 -34.78 -9.96
C PRO A 31 -18.33 -33.50 -10.63
N ALA A 32 -18.30 -33.44 -11.98
CA ALA A 32 -17.87 -32.27 -12.73
C ALA A 32 -18.88 -31.12 -12.67
N GLU A 33 -20.18 -31.41 -12.61
CA GLU A 33 -21.23 -30.39 -12.48
C GLU A 33 -21.26 -29.78 -11.07
N LEU A 34 -20.90 -30.57 -10.06
CA LEU A 34 -20.83 -30.12 -8.67
C LEU A 34 -19.56 -29.31 -8.36
N ASP A 35 -18.47 -29.69 -9.01
CA ASP A 35 -17.18 -29.02 -8.92
C ASP A 35 -16.69 -28.67 -10.35
N PRO A 36 -17.28 -27.61 -10.96
CA PRO A 36 -16.97 -27.20 -12.33
C PRO A 36 -15.53 -26.68 -12.47
N LEU A 37 -14.92 -26.26 -11.36
CA LEU A 37 -13.52 -25.87 -11.31
C LEU A 37 -12.59 -27.06 -11.13
N SER A 38 -13.10 -28.28 -11.01
CA SER A 38 -12.31 -29.49 -10.78
C SER A 38 -11.31 -29.36 -9.62
N ARG A 39 -11.67 -28.59 -8.57
CA ARG A 39 -10.83 -28.39 -7.38
C ARG A 39 -10.52 -29.70 -6.68
N ARG A 40 -11.42 -30.68 -6.76
CA ARG A 40 -11.18 -32.04 -6.24
C ARG A 40 -9.98 -32.71 -6.91
N LEU A 41 -9.76 -32.48 -8.20
CA LEU A 41 -8.65 -33.08 -8.95
C LEU A 41 -7.33 -32.36 -8.64
N ALA A 42 -7.37 -31.05 -8.39
CA ALA A 42 -6.19 -30.27 -8.03
C ALA A 42 -5.49 -30.76 -6.74
N ALA A 43 -6.23 -31.41 -5.82
CA ALA A 43 -5.66 -32.00 -4.61
C ALA A 43 -4.80 -33.25 -4.88
N TYR A 44 -5.15 -34.03 -5.92
CA TYR A 44 -4.51 -35.31 -6.23
C TYR A 44 -3.54 -35.22 -7.42
N GLU A 45 -3.82 -34.37 -8.40
CA GLU A 45 -3.02 -34.15 -9.60
C GLU A 45 -2.24 -32.85 -9.48
N ARG A 46 -1.15 -32.86 -8.69
CA ARG A 46 -0.17 -31.76 -8.73
C ARG A 46 0.60 -31.80 -10.03
N ARG A 47 0.04 -31.19 -11.08
CA ARG A 47 0.77 -30.89 -12.31
C ARG A 47 1.97 -30.00 -11.95
N PRO A 48 3.12 -30.13 -12.65
CA PRO A 48 4.25 -29.27 -12.41
C PRO A 48 3.81 -27.80 -12.57
N PRO A 49 4.24 -26.92 -11.65
CA PRO A 49 3.86 -25.50 -11.69
C PRO A 49 4.27 -24.88 -13.03
N CYS A 50 3.36 -24.09 -13.61
CA CYS A 50 3.59 -23.44 -14.88
C CYS A 50 4.55 -22.25 -14.71
N GLU A 51 5.41 -22.04 -15.70
CA GLU A 51 6.21 -20.81 -15.83
C GLU A 51 5.30 -19.59 -15.91
N VAL A 52 5.62 -18.55 -15.13
CA VAL A 52 4.93 -17.26 -15.19
C VAL A 52 5.54 -16.42 -16.31
N GLN A 53 4.70 -15.95 -17.22
CA GLN A 53 5.10 -15.12 -18.35
C GLN A 53 5.07 -13.66 -17.93
N VAL A 54 6.20 -12.95 -18.09
CA VAL A 54 6.35 -11.58 -17.64
C VAL A 54 6.70 -10.71 -18.84
N ALA A 55 5.89 -9.70 -19.11
CA ALA A 55 6.22 -8.64 -20.06
C ALA A 55 6.51 -7.36 -19.28
N VAL A 56 7.75 -6.88 -19.39
CA VAL A 56 8.13 -5.58 -18.80
C VAL A 56 8.09 -4.54 -19.91
N LEU A 57 7.42 -3.42 -19.67
CA LEU A 57 7.23 -2.35 -20.63
C LEU A 57 7.76 -1.03 -20.10
N ALA A 58 8.26 -0.19 -20.98
CA ALA A 58 8.59 1.20 -20.67
C ALA A 58 7.38 2.11 -20.93
N GLU A 59 7.04 2.96 -19.94
CA GLU A 59 5.96 3.94 -20.07
C GLU A 59 6.24 4.97 -21.17
N THR A 60 7.51 5.41 -21.29
CA THR A 60 7.93 6.40 -22.28
C THR A 60 9.22 5.96 -22.98
N TYR A 61 9.55 6.63 -24.09
CA TYR A 61 10.76 6.34 -24.86
C TYR A 61 12.03 6.64 -24.05
N GLU A 62 12.01 7.67 -23.20
CA GLU A 62 13.12 8.00 -22.32
C GLU A 62 13.42 6.87 -21.35
N VAL A 63 12.37 6.30 -20.74
CA VAL A 63 12.49 5.13 -19.83
C VAL A 63 13.04 3.92 -20.58
N GLN A 64 12.58 3.69 -21.81
CA GLN A 64 13.06 2.61 -22.66
C GLN A 64 14.56 2.73 -22.92
N GLN A 65 15.03 3.91 -23.33
CA GLN A 65 16.46 4.16 -23.58
C GLN A 65 17.28 4.04 -22.30
N GLU A 66 16.75 4.49 -21.17
CA GLU A 66 17.40 4.37 -19.87
C GLU A 66 17.58 2.90 -19.45
N LEU A 67 16.56 2.06 -19.61
CA LEU A 67 16.66 0.62 -19.36
C LEU A 67 17.62 -0.07 -20.34
N LEU A 68 17.59 0.32 -21.62
CA LEU A 68 18.48 -0.19 -22.65
C LEU A 68 19.96 0.08 -22.33
N SER A 69 20.27 1.27 -21.79
CA SER A 69 21.63 1.60 -21.34
C SER A 69 22.16 0.69 -20.22
N HIS A 70 21.26 0.00 -19.50
CA HIS A 70 21.59 -0.99 -18.46
C HIS A 70 21.58 -2.44 -19.00
N GLY A 71 21.43 -2.63 -20.31
CA GLY A 71 21.35 -3.94 -20.97
C GLY A 71 20.01 -4.64 -20.79
N ILE A 72 18.93 -3.88 -20.59
CA ILE A 72 17.56 -4.39 -20.51
C ILE A 72 16.82 -3.93 -21.77
N ASP A 73 16.50 -4.88 -22.65
CA ASP A 73 15.70 -4.62 -23.84
C ASP A 73 14.20 -4.82 -23.54
N VAL A 74 13.40 -3.77 -23.72
CA VAL A 74 11.96 -3.74 -23.44
C VAL A 74 11.22 -2.91 -24.48
N GLN A 75 9.97 -3.28 -24.73
CA GLN A 75 9.07 -2.50 -25.59
C GLN A 75 8.52 -1.29 -24.86
N ASN A 76 8.31 -0.20 -25.59
CA ASN A 76 7.50 0.92 -25.13
C ASN A 76 6.00 0.56 -25.27
N ILE A 77 5.14 1.08 -24.39
CA ILE A 77 3.68 0.94 -24.51
C ILE A 77 3.17 1.37 -25.90
N GLY A 78 3.72 2.43 -26.48
CA GLY A 78 3.34 2.92 -27.80
C GLY A 78 3.82 2.06 -28.99
N GLU A 79 4.69 1.07 -28.75
CA GLU A 79 5.16 0.13 -29.79
C GLU A 79 4.32 -1.16 -29.86
N ILE A 80 3.34 -1.30 -28.97
CA ILE A 80 2.49 -2.48 -28.88
C ILE A 80 1.48 -2.46 -30.02
N ASP A 81 1.23 -3.64 -30.61
CA ASP A 81 0.22 -3.82 -31.65
C ASP A 81 -1.17 -3.37 -31.14
N GLU A 82 -1.88 -2.58 -31.94
CA GLU A 82 -3.20 -2.00 -31.63
C GLU A 82 -4.28 -3.03 -31.28
N VAL A 83 -4.05 -4.30 -31.63
CA VAL A 83 -4.88 -5.43 -31.20
C VAL A 83 -4.86 -5.60 -29.68
N PHE A 84 -3.78 -5.20 -29.00
CA PHE A 84 -3.64 -5.24 -27.56
C PHE A 84 -3.88 -3.87 -26.92
N SER A 85 -4.66 -3.82 -25.85
CA SER A 85 -4.74 -2.65 -24.98
C SER A 85 -4.37 -3.01 -23.55
N ILE A 86 -3.69 -2.09 -22.87
CA ILE A 86 -3.26 -2.28 -21.48
C ILE A 86 -3.98 -1.26 -20.62
N HIS A 87 -4.65 -1.76 -19.57
CA HIS A 87 -5.41 -0.92 -18.66
C HIS A 87 -5.11 -1.28 -17.19
N PRO A 88 -5.28 -0.34 -16.25
CA PRO A 88 -5.21 -0.64 -14.82
C PRO A 88 -6.23 -1.68 -14.34
N ALA A 89 -5.95 -2.30 -13.18
CA ALA A 89 -6.91 -3.18 -12.51
C ALA A 89 -8.20 -2.46 -12.08
N SER A 90 -8.16 -1.14 -11.87
CA SER A 90 -9.32 -0.32 -11.52
C SER A 90 -10.34 -0.27 -12.65
N THR A 91 -9.90 -0.11 -13.90
CA THR A 91 -10.74 -0.24 -15.09
C THR A 91 -11.41 -1.61 -15.13
N PHE A 92 -10.65 -2.66 -14.79
CA PHE A 92 -11.22 -4.00 -14.75
C PHE A 92 -12.27 -4.17 -13.64
N ALA A 93 -12.06 -3.55 -12.47
CA ALA A 93 -13.05 -3.53 -11.40
C ALA A 93 -14.35 -2.84 -11.83
N LYS A 94 -14.26 -1.72 -12.57
CA LYS A 94 -15.42 -1.02 -13.17
C LYS A 94 -16.15 -1.87 -14.19
N ILE A 95 -15.42 -2.59 -15.04
CA ILE A 95 -16.01 -3.53 -15.99
C ILE A 95 -16.73 -4.68 -15.25
N LEU A 96 -16.11 -5.24 -14.22
CA LEU A 96 -16.71 -6.30 -13.43
C LEU A 96 -17.87 -5.83 -12.56
N SER A 97 -17.98 -4.56 -12.20
CA SER A 97 -19.11 -4.07 -11.41
C SER A 97 -20.43 -4.17 -12.16
N ARG A 98 -20.38 -4.04 -13.49
CA ARG A 98 -21.53 -4.27 -14.38
C ARG A 98 -21.92 -5.74 -14.47
N LEU A 99 -21.01 -6.65 -14.17
CA LEU A 99 -21.30 -8.08 -14.21
C LEU A 99 -22.28 -8.46 -13.08
N GLY A 100 -23.44 -8.96 -13.48
CA GLY A 100 -24.52 -9.31 -12.56
C GLY A 100 -25.39 -8.12 -12.10
N GLU A 101 -25.19 -6.93 -12.70
CA GLU A 101 -26.11 -5.81 -12.53
C GLU A 101 -27.43 -6.11 -13.24
N SER A 102 -28.55 -5.88 -12.54
CA SER A 102 -29.88 -6.07 -13.09
C SER A 102 -30.86 -5.14 -12.38
N GLU A 103 -31.26 -4.07 -13.05
CA GLU A 103 -32.26 -3.13 -12.52
C GLU A 103 -33.58 -3.82 -12.19
N LYS A 104 -34.03 -4.75 -13.04
CA LYS A 104 -35.27 -5.53 -12.85
C LYS A 104 -35.24 -6.36 -11.55
N LEU A 105 -34.07 -6.91 -11.20
CA LEU A 105 -33.88 -7.72 -9.99
C LEU A 105 -33.31 -6.92 -8.81
N ARG A 106 -33.12 -5.60 -8.97
CA ARG A 106 -32.43 -4.72 -8.00
C ARG A 106 -31.06 -5.25 -7.57
N LEU A 107 -30.35 -5.90 -8.49
CA LEU A 107 -28.98 -6.36 -8.27
C LEU A 107 -28.03 -5.26 -8.76
N THR A 108 -27.16 -4.78 -7.88
CA THR A 108 -26.20 -3.70 -8.17
C THR A 108 -24.89 -4.21 -8.77
N GLY A 109 -24.80 -5.51 -9.09
CA GLY A 109 -23.59 -6.15 -9.59
C GLY A 109 -22.48 -6.30 -8.54
N ARG A 110 -21.22 -6.41 -9.01
CA ARG A 110 -20.05 -6.61 -8.14
C ARG A 110 -19.61 -5.28 -7.49
N PRO A 111 -19.41 -5.22 -6.16
CA PRO A 111 -18.91 -4.00 -5.51
C PRO A 111 -17.52 -3.57 -6.03
N LEU A 112 -17.34 -2.25 -6.24
CA LEU A 112 -16.10 -1.65 -6.78
C LEU A 112 -14.92 -1.68 -5.81
N ASP A 113 -15.21 -1.73 -4.51
CA ASP A 113 -14.25 -1.81 -3.41
C ASP A 113 -13.60 -3.19 -3.29
N ARG A 114 -14.11 -4.21 -4.02
CA ARG A 114 -13.53 -5.55 -4.04
C ARG A 114 -12.39 -5.66 -5.04
N ASP A 115 -11.22 -5.99 -4.51
CA ASP A 115 -10.02 -6.33 -5.29
C ASP A 115 -10.31 -7.39 -6.35
N VAL A 116 -9.86 -7.13 -7.57
CA VAL A 116 -10.01 -8.08 -8.69
C VAL A 116 -9.14 -9.32 -8.49
N GLY A 117 -8.02 -9.13 -7.78
CA GLY A 117 -7.05 -10.17 -7.48
C GLY A 117 -6.07 -10.41 -8.63
N VAL A 118 -4.82 -10.68 -8.25
CA VAL A 118 -3.69 -10.84 -9.17
C VAL A 118 -3.90 -11.97 -10.20
N LEU A 119 -4.52 -13.08 -9.79
CA LEU A 119 -4.77 -14.20 -10.71
C LEU A 119 -5.74 -13.81 -11.83
N SER A 120 -6.69 -12.91 -11.53
CA SER A 120 -7.63 -12.39 -12.52
C SER A 120 -6.93 -11.43 -13.48
N THR A 121 -6.00 -10.60 -13.02
CA THR A 121 -5.22 -9.70 -13.90
C THR A 121 -4.11 -10.41 -14.66
N SER A 122 -3.74 -11.64 -14.27
CA SER A 122 -2.62 -12.39 -14.88
C SER A 122 -3.02 -13.21 -16.12
N LYS A 123 -3.98 -12.72 -16.92
CA LYS A 123 -4.47 -13.39 -18.13
C LYS A 123 -4.93 -12.38 -19.17
N LEU A 124 -5.06 -12.85 -20.41
CA LEU A 124 -5.55 -12.06 -21.52
C LEU A 124 -7.07 -12.07 -21.57
N TYR A 125 -7.69 -10.92 -21.80
CA TYR A 125 -9.13 -10.80 -21.95
C TYR A 125 -9.50 -10.51 -23.39
N GLN A 126 -10.41 -11.28 -23.98
CA GLN A 126 -10.94 -10.97 -25.30
C GLN A 126 -12.23 -10.16 -25.15
N LEU A 127 -12.21 -8.93 -25.68
CA LEU A 127 -13.36 -8.03 -25.74
C LEU A 127 -13.58 -7.63 -27.21
N GLY A 128 -14.61 -8.20 -27.83
CA GLY A 128 -14.83 -8.05 -29.27
C GLY A 128 -13.66 -8.60 -30.10
N GLN A 129 -13.05 -7.72 -30.90
CA GLN A 129 -11.86 -8.03 -31.72
C GLN A 129 -10.54 -7.66 -31.04
N LYS A 130 -10.58 -6.97 -29.89
CA LYS A 130 -9.40 -6.54 -29.15
C LYS A 130 -9.08 -7.49 -28.00
N PHE A 131 -7.80 -7.54 -27.66
CA PHE A 131 -7.32 -8.23 -26.48
C PHE A 131 -6.85 -7.22 -25.44
N VAL A 132 -7.36 -7.37 -24.22
CA VAL A 132 -7.16 -6.44 -23.12
C VAL A 132 -6.32 -7.14 -22.07
N ILE A 133 -5.26 -6.46 -21.61
CA ILE A 133 -4.42 -6.91 -20.50
C ILE A 133 -4.59 -5.93 -19.36
N PHE A 134 -4.87 -6.45 -18.16
CA PHE A 134 -4.97 -5.61 -16.98
C PHE A 134 -3.69 -5.68 -16.16
N THR A 135 -3.09 -4.54 -15.85
CA THR A 135 -1.92 -4.50 -14.96
C THR A 135 -2.33 -4.94 -13.55
N PRO A 136 -1.43 -5.57 -12.78
CA PRO A 136 -1.71 -5.92 -11.40
C PRO A 136 -2.17 -4.74 -10.55
N GLN A 137 -3.02 -5.00 -9.57
CA GLN A 137 -3.61 -3.95 -8.74
C GLN A 137 -2.59 -3.12 -7.96
N PHE A 138 -1.47 -3.70 -7.51
CA PHE A 138 -0.43 -2.95 -6.80
C PHE A 138 0.26 -1.90 -7.69
N MET A 139 0.10 -1.99 -9.02
CA MET A 139 0.64 -0.98 -9.94
C MET A 139 -0.25 0.27 -10.02
N ASP A 140 -1.50 0.18 -9.56
CA ASP A 140 -2.40 1.32 -9.44
C ASP A 140 -1.97 2.16 -8.23
N ARG A 141 -1.04 3.09 -8.47
CA ARG A 141 -0.45 3.95 -7.43
C ARG A 141 -1.47 4.85 -6.74
N ARG A 142 -2.64 5.10 -7.36
CA ARG A 142 -3.72 5.89 -6.74
C ARG A 142 -4.37 5.14 -5.58
N ARG A 143 -4.30 3.79 -5.56
CA ARG A 143 -4.90 2.96 -4.51
C ARG A 143 -4.06 2.86 -3.24
N SER A 144 -2.73 2.87 -3.36
CA SER A 144 -1.85 2.71 -2.20
C SER A 144 -0.56 3.48 -2.33
N TYR A 145 -0.39 4.48 -1.46
CA TYR A 145 0.83 5.30 -1.41
C TYR A 145 2.08 4.48 -1.04
N LEU A 146 1.93 3.30 -0.42
CA LEU A 146 3.05 2.41 -0.10
C LEU A 146 3.85 1.99 -1.33
N MET A 147 3.22 1.99 -2.52
CA MET A 147 3.84 1.58 -3.77
C MET A 147 4.74 2.65 -4.40
N TYR A 148 4.79 3.86 -3.82
CA TYR A 148 5.79 4.88 -4.20
C TYR A 148 7.18 4.59 -3.62
N ASP A 149 7.29 3.72 -2.61
CA ASP A 149 8.58 3.19 -2.14
C ASP A 149 9.02 2.07 -3.10
N ILE A 150 10.05 2.37 -3.90
CA ILE A 150 10.56 1.46 -4.94
C ILE A 150 10.99 0.11 -4.35
N ARG A 151 11.51 0.07 -3.13
CA ARG A 151 11.94 -1.19 -2.52
C ARG A 151 10.75 -2.04 -2.09
N ILE A 152 9.67 -1.41 -1.60
CA ILE A 152 8.40 -2.12 -1.38
C ILE A 152 7.83 -2.63 -2.71
N LEU A 153 7.79 -1.78 -3.73
CA LEU A 153 7.24 -2.14 -5.04
C LEU A 153 7.99 -3.34 -5.66
N MET A 154 9.33 -3.34 -5.63
CA MET A 154 10.13 -4.47 -6.14
C MET A 154 9.94 -5.76 -5.33
N ASN A 155 9.72 -5.65 -4.02
CA ASN A 155 9.37 -6.79 -3.18
C ASN A 155 7.97 -7.33 -3.50
N GLU A 156 7.02 -6.45 -3.80
CA GLU A 156 5.68 -6.84 -4.27
C GLU A 156 5.75 -7.55 -5.62
N TRP A 157 6.56 -7.07 -6.58
CA TRP A 157 6.78 -7.79 -7.85
C TRP A 157 7.22 -9.24 -7.60
N SER A 158 8.23 -9.42 -6.77
CA SER A 158 8.76 -10.75 -6.44
C SER A 158 7.71 -11.62 -5.74
N SER A 159 6.97 -11.06 -4.78
CA SER A 159 5.96 -11.77 -3.99
C SER A 159 4.76 -12.17 -4.83
N VAL A 160 4.33 -11.31 -5.75
CA VAL A 160 3.24 -11.56 -6.69
C VAL A 160 3.61 -12.64 -7.70
N LEU A 161 4.81 -12.57 -8.28
CA LEU A 161 5.30 -13.62 -9.19
C LEU A 161 5.34 -14.98 -8.50
N GLN A 162 5.80 -15.02 -7.25
CA GLN A 162 5.77 -16.23 -6.43
C GLN A 162 4.37 -16.73 -6.13
N TYR A 163 3.46 -15.81 -5.78
CA TYR A 163 2.07 -16.15 -5.52
C TYR A 163 1.40 -16.75 -6.77
N ILE A 164 1.55 -16.13 -7.94
CA ILE A 164 1.04 -16.65 -9.22
C ILE A 164 1.63 -18.04 -9.48
N TYR A 165 2.95 -18.20 -9.40
CA TYR A 165 3.62 -19.47 -9.65
C TYR A 165 3.10 -20.62 -8.77
N SER A 166 2.86 -20.34 -7.49
CA SER A 166 2.36 -21.33 -6.52
C SER A 166 0.85 -21.59 -6.59
N SER A 167 0.06 -20.61 -7.03
CA SER A 167 -1.41 -20.65 -6.95
C SER A 167 -2.07 -20.89 -8.30
N TRP A 168 -1.33 -20.74 -9.40
CA TRP A 168 -1.86 -20.97 -10.74
C TRP A 168 -2.14 -22.46 -10.97
N SER A 169 -3.42 -22.81 -11.00
CA SER A 169 -3.86 -24.17 -11.28
C SER A 169 -4.06 -24.38 -12.76
N ASN A 170 -3.13 -25.10 -13.39
CA ASN A 170 -3.23 -25.58 -14.78
C ASN A 170 -4.42 -26.53 -15.02
N THR A 171 -5.10 -26.96 -13.95
CA THR A 171 -6.30 -27.81 -14.02
C THR A 171 -7.56 -26.98 -14.20
N CYS A 172 -7.57 -25.73 -13.72
CA CYS A 172 -8.74 -24.86 -13.75
C CYS A 172 -8.68 -23.82 -14.88
N VAL A 173 -7.47 -23.45 -15.30
CA VAL A 173 -7.25 -22.42 -16.33
C VAL A 173 -6.38 -23.01 -17.44
N SER A 174 -6.88 -22.97 -18.67
CA SER A 174 -6.12 -23.35 -19.85
C SER A 174 -5.18 -22.22 -20.24
N GLY A 175 -3.88 -22.53 -20.36
CA GLY A 175 -2.84 -21.56 -20.70
C GLY A 175 -2.00 -21.12 -19.50
N ARG A 176 -0.93 -20.38 -19.82
CA ARG A 176 0.05 -19.87 -18.85
C ARG A 176 -0.37 -18.48 -18.33
N PRO A 177 -0.01 -18.11 -17.09
CA PRO A 177 -0.31 -16.77 -16.59
C PRO A 177 0.61 -15.74 -17.23
N LEU A 178 0.05 -14.62 -17.68
CA LEU A 178 0.77 -13.46 -18.21
C LEU A 178 0.57 -12.26 -17.29
N ILE A 179 1.68 -11.68 -16.83
CA ILE A 179 1.68 -10.44 -16.07
C ILE A 179 2.44 -9.37 -16.84
N VAL A 180 1.83 -8.18 -16.94
CA VAL A 180 2.45 -7.00 -17.55
C VAL A 180 2.86 -6.03 -16.46
N LEU A 181 4.14 -5.61 -16.49
CA LEU A 181 4.75 -4.70 -15.53
C LEU A 181 5.28 -3.47 -16.27
N ILE A 182 4.66 -2.31 -16.03
CA ILE A 182 5.07 -1.03 -16.61
C ILE A 182 6.10 -0.35 -15.68
N VAL A 183 7.22 0.06 -16.26
CA VAL A 183 8.24 0.90 -15.62
C VAL A 183 7.96 2.34 -16.00
N ALA A 184 7.69 3.16 -14.98
CA ALA A 184 7.44 4.59 -15.14
C ALA A 184 8.71 5.41 -14.91
N LYS A 185 8.73 6.65 -15.41
CA LYS A 185 9.87 7.56 -15.28
C LYS A 185 10.27 7.84 -13.82
N ASN A 186 9.27 8.08 -12.96
CA ASN A 186 9.49 8.33 -11.54
C ASN A 186 10.10 7.13 -10.78
N MET A 187 10.12 5.92 -11.35
CA MET A 187 10.78 4.75 -10.75
C MET A 187 12.30 4.78 -10.93
N LEU A 188 12.77 5.54 -11.93
CA LEU A 188 14.19 5.67 -12.27
C LEU A 188 14.77 7.00 -11.79
N GLU A 189 13.93 8.03 -11.62
CA GLU A 189 14.31 9.34 -11.08
C GLU A 189 14.24 9.40 -9.54
N ALA A 190 15.10 10.25 -8.96
CA ALA A 190 15.15 10.50 -7.52
C ALA A 190 14.55 11.84 -7.12
N ASP A 191 14.25 11.91 -5.81
CA ASP A 191 13.74 13.08 -5.11
C ASP A 191 14.64 14.31 -5.36
N ILE A 192 14.04 15.41 -5.81
CA ILE A 192 14.70 16.71 -6.01
C ILE A 192 14.80 17.49 -4.66
N SER A 193 14.39 16.88 -3.55
CA SER A 193 14.45 17.48 -2.22
C SER A 193 15.90 17.64 -1.73
N LEU A 194 16.24 18.88 -1.37
CA LEU A 194 17.57 19.50 -1.21
C LEU A 194 18.52 18.92 -0.13
N SER A 195 18.40 17.67 0.31
CA SER A 195 19.37 17.12 1.28
C SER A 195 19.69 15.62 1.22
N LYS A 196 19.21 14.86 0.22
CA LYS A 196 19.55 13.42 0.10
C LYS A 196 20.17 13.07 -1.25
N SER A 197 21.49 13.23 -1.29
CA SER A 197 22.54 12.60 -2.12
C SER A 197 22.14 11.76 -3.34
N ALA A 198 22.86 11.95 -4.45
CA ALA A 198 22.91 11.06 -5.64
C ALA A 198 23.00 9.54 -5.35
N PHE A 199 23.40 9.17 -4.14
CA PHE A 199 23.39 7.80 -3.62
C PHE A 199 21.99 7.18 -3.53
N THR A 200 20.95 7.92 -3.10
CA THR A 200 19.57 7.41 -3.03
C THR A 200 19.02 7.11 -4.43
N THR A 201 19.31 7.99 -5.40
CA THR A 201 19.01 7.81 -6.83
C THR A 201 19.61 6.55 -7.39
N LEU A 202 20.90 6.35 -7.15
CA LEU A 202 21.61 5.16 -7.63
C LEU A 202 20.98 3.89 -7.04
N HIS A 203 20.60 3.92 -5.76
CA HIS A 203 20.05 2.75 -5.09
C HIS A 203 18.63 2.40 -5.55
N MET A 204 17.78 3.40 -5.82
CA MET A 204 16.43 3.18 -6.36
C MET A 204 16.49 2.57 -7.77
N LYS A 205 17.24 3.23 -8.67
CA LYS A 205 17.44 2.74 -10.03
C LYS A 205 18.09 1.36 -10.06
N ALA A 206 19.11 1.12 -9.23
CA ALA A 206 19.72 -0.20 -9.09
C ALA A 206 18.73 -1.26 -8.58
N SER A 207 17.78 -0.90 -7.72
CA SER A 207 16.75 -1.81 -7.24
C SER A 207 15.78 -2.23 -8.37
N VAL A 208 15.35 -1.28 -9.21
CA VAL A 208 14.51 -1.56 -10.38
C VAL A 208 15.27 -2.42 -11.40
N VAL A 209 16.43 -1.94 -11.85
CA VAL A 209 17.29 -2.64 -12.82
C VAL A 209 17.68 -4.03 -12.32
N GLY A 210 18.06 -4.15 -11.06
CA GLY A 210 18.44 -5.42 -10.44
C GLY A 210 17.28 -6.41 -10.38
N THR A 211 16.07 -5.95 -10.12
CA THR A 211 14.86 -6.79 -10.10
C THR A 211 14.50 -7.25 -11.51
N ILE A 212 14.50 -6.35 -12.50
CA ILE A 212 14.22 -6.72 -13.90
C ILE A 212 15.27 -7.72 -14.42
N LYS A 213 16.56 -7.50 -14.12
CA LYS A 213 17.61 -8.47 -14.47
C LYS A 213 17.38 -9.83 -13.82
N LYS A 214 16.97 -9.88 -12.54
CA LYS A 214 16.59 -11.14 -11.88
C LYS A 214 15.43 -11.82 -12.60
N ILE A 215 14.39 -11.09 -12.99
CA ILE A 215 13.29 -11.64 -13.79
C ILE A 215 13.83 -12.22 -15.11
N ALA A 216 14.72 -11.50 -15.80
CA ALA A 216 15.34 -11.96 -17.05
C ALA A 216 16.20 -13.23 -16.89
N THR A 217 16.75 -13.52 -15.70
CA THR A 217 17.45 -14.79 -15.44
C THR A 217 16.55 -16.03 -15.42
N GLY A 218 15.23 -15.83 -15.37
CA GLY A 218 14.24 -16.91 -15.40
C GLY A 218 13.83 -17.45 -14.02
N TYR A 219 14.35 -16.87 -12.93
CA TYR A 219 13.96 -17.25 -11.58
C TYR A 219 13.98 -16.06 -10.60
N ILE A 220 12.89 -15.86 -9.87
CA ILE A 220 12.78 -14.79 -8.87
C ILE A 220 11.86 -15.18 -7.73
N GLY A 221 12.28 -14.95 -6.48
CA GLY A 221 11.41 -15.11 -5.31
C GLY A 221 10.85 -16.52 -5.08
N GLY A 222 11.44 -17.56 -5.69
CA GLY A 222 10.90 -18.92 -5.64
C GLY A 222 10.22 -19.37 -6.95
N ALA A 223 9.93 -18.44 -7.86
CA ALA A 223 9.13 -18.65 -9.06
C ALA A 223 9.99 -18.80 -10.29
N ARG A 224 9.62 -19.77 -11.15
CA ARG A 224 10.15 -19.84 -12.51
C ARG A 224 9.38 -18.86 -13.40
N VAL A 225 10.11 -17.95 -14.02
CA VAL A 225 9.55 -16.88 -14.84
C VAL A 225 10.19 -16.88 -16.23
N VAL A 226 9.50 -16.33 -17.21
CA VAL A 226 10.04 -16.10 -18.56
C VAL A 226 9.70 -14.67 -18.96
N MET A 227 10.72 -13.88 -19.31
CA MET A 227 10.55 -12.49 -19.74
C MET A 227 10.67 -12.38 -21.26
N LYS A 228 9.63 -11.87 -21.93
CA LYS A 228 9.58 -11.59 -23.38
C LYS A 228 8.55 -10.51 -23.70
N ASN A 229 8.42 -10.19 -24.99
CA ASN A 229 7.41 -9.29 -25.52
C ASN A 229 6.01 -9.92 -25.46
N ILE A 230 4.98 -9.08 -25.46
CA ILE A 230 3.58 -9.53 -25.35
C ILE A 230 3.19 -10.45 -26.52
N SER A 231 3.64 -10.12 -27.73
CA SER A 231 3.36 -10.88 -28.95
C SER A 231 3.87 -12.32 -28.89
N ASP A 232 5.00 -12.55 -28.22
CA ASP A 232 5.60 -13.89 -28.06
C ASP A 232 4.74 -14.80 -27.18
N PHE A 233 3.96 -14.23 -26.27
CA PHE A 233 3.15 -14.99 -25.32
C PHE A 233 1.74 -15.28 -25.80
N PHE A 234 1.23 -14.53 -26.79
CA PHE A 234 -0.16 -14.61 -27.26
C PHE A 234 -0.71 -16.02 -27.48
N ARG A 235 0.10 -16.94 -28.02
CA ARG A 235 -0.31 -18.33 -28.32
C ARG A 235 -0.38 -19.26 -27.10
N THR A 236 0.19 -18.83 -25.98
CA THR A 236 0.43 -19.67 -24.79
C THR A 236 -0.24 -19.14 -23.53
N THR A 237 -0.51 -17.82 -23.48
CA THR A 237 -1.21 -17.15 -22.39
C THR A 237 -2.62 -17.68 -22.22
N ALA A 238 -3.10 -17.74 -20.98
CA ALA A 238 -4.50 -18.00 -20.69
C ALA A 238 -5.39 -16.87 -21.20
N VAL A 239 -6.45 -17.23 -21.95
CA VAL A 239 -7.40 -16.27 -22.52
C VAL A 239 -8.78 -16.46 -21.89
N SER A 240 -9.41 -15.36 -21.48
CA SER A 240 -10.77 -15.32 -20.95
C SER A 240 -11.62 -14.41 -21.83
N LYS A 241 -12.73 -14.92 -22.35
CA LYS A 241 -13.66 -14.10 -23.13
C LYS A 241 -14.59 -13.32 -22.19
N LEU A 242 -14.77 -12.03 -22.43
CA LEU A 242 -15.77 -11.21 -21.76
C LEU A 242 -16.83 -10.82 -22.79
N GLU A 243 -18.07 -11.24 -22.56
CA GLU A 243 -19.21 -10.92 -23.41
C GLU A 243 -20.17 -10.04 -22.62
N PHE A 244 -20.40 -8.81 -23.09
CA PHE A 244 -21.38 -7.90 -22.52
C PHE A 244 -22.56 -7.77 -23.48
N HIS A 245 -23.77 -7.65 -22.94
CA HIS A 245 -24.94 -7.28 -23.72
C HIS A 245 -24.98 -5.75 -23.84
N GLY A 246 -24.64 -5.20 -25.00
CA GLY A 246 -24.65 -3.76 -25.27
C GLY A 246 -23.29 -3.23 -25.80
N GLN A 247 -23.25 -1.95 -26.17
CA GLN A 247 -22.01 -1.24 -26.57
C GLN A 247 -21.20 -0.72 -25.37
N ASP A 248 -21.73 -0.88 -24.15
CA ASP A 248 -21.29 -0.19 -22.93
C ASP A 248 -19.86 -0.52 -22.44
N ALA A 249 -19.30 -1.67 -22.84
CA ALA A 249 -17.99 -2.10 -22.34
C ALA A 249 -16.81 -1.36 -22.98
N GLU A 250 -16.95 -0.95 -24.25
CA GLU A 250 -15.91 -0.17 -24.95
C GLU A 250 -15.94 1.29 -24.47
N ASP A 251 -17.11 1.86 -24.21
CA ASP A 251 -17.28 3.21 -23.67
C ASP A 251 -16.65 3.39 -22.27
N LEU A 252 -16.69 2.35 -21.43
CA LEU A 252 -16.05 2.35 -20.11
C LEU A 252 -14.52 2.38 -20.18
N MET A 253 -13.92 1.91 -21.27
CA MET A 253 -12.46 2.01 -21.46
C MET A 253 -12.02 3.39 -21.95
N ILE A 254 -12.93 4.18 -22.54
CA ILE A 254 -12.65 5.51 -23.09
C ILE A 254 -12.75 6.59 -22.00
N SER A 255 -13.67 6.44 -21.04
CA SER A 255 -13.95 7.47 -20.01
C SER A 255 -12.81 7.74 -19.01
N GLU A 256 -11.82 6.86 -18.86
CA GLU A 256 -10.68 7.10 -17.95
C GLU A 256 -9.65 8.10 -18.49
N VAL A 257 -9.59 8.30 -19.82
CA VAL A 257 -8.64 9.25 -20.43
C VAL A 257 -9.03 10.70 -20.12
N GLU A 258 -10.30 10.97 -19.80
CA GLU A 258 -10.82 12.32 -19.50
C GLU A 258 -10.68 12.72 -18.02
N GLU A 259 -10.64 11.77 -17.07
CA GLU A 259 -10.48 12.07 -15.64
C GLU A 259 -9.04 12.50 -15.26
N GLU A 260 -8.03 12.18 -16.08
CA GLU A 260 -6.62 12.49 -15.76
C GLU A 260 -6.26 13.99 -15.86
N GLY A 261 -7.12 14.80 -16.48
CA GLY A 261 -6.86 16.22 -16.74
C GLY A 261 -7.45 17.21 -15.74
N LEU A 262 -8.34 16.79 -14.82
CA LEU A 262 -9.34 17.75 -14.33
C LEU A 262 -9.02 18.55 -13.04
N HIS A 263 -8.02 18.20 -12.22
CA HIS A 263 -7.83 18.93 -10.95
C HIS A 263 -6.36 19.19 -10.61
N ARG A 264 -5.76 20.19 -11.26
CA ARG A 264 -4.61 20.93 -10.71
C ARG A 264 -5.10 22.28 -10.23
N ILE A 265 -5.53 22.33 -8.97
CA ILE A 265 -6.07 23.51 -8.32
C ILE A 265 -4.93 24.35 -7.72
N VAL A 266 -3.90 23.69 -7.20
CA VAL A 266 -2.77 24.33 -6.51
C VAL A 266 -1.64 24.70 -7.50
N PRO A 267 -1.01 25.90 -7.38
CA PRO A 267 0.08 26.32 -8.25
C PRO A 267 1.19 25.28 -8.34
N THR A 268 1.65 24.99 -9.56
CA THR A 268 2.77 24.08 -9.84
C THR A 268 3.93 24.90 -10.41
N SER A 269 5.13 24.70 -9.88
CA SER A 269 6.32 25.49 -10.25
C SER A 269 6.56 25.53 -11.77
N ARG A 270 6.53 26.74 -12.36
CA ARG A 270 7.26 27.07 -13.59
C ARG A 270 8.69 27.45 -13.21
N SER A 271 9.66 26.89 -13.92
CA SER A 271 11.11 27.12 -13.83
C SER A 271 11.59 28.35 -13.05
N TYR A 272 12.20 28.09 -11.89
CA TYR A 272 13.23 28.83 -11.13
C TYR A 272 13.47 30.33 -11.41
N GLN A 273 13.26 31.15 -10.37
CA GLN A 273 14.14 32.29 -10.03
C GLN A 273 14.48 32.26 -8.52
N GLN A 274 15.74 31.98 -8.21
CA GLN A 274 16.34 32.02 -6.88
C GLN A 274 16.68 33.47 -6.50
N SER A 275 15.96 34.08 -5.55
CA SER A 275 16.50 35.28 -4.87
C SER A 275 15.93 35.62 -3.48
N ALA A 276 14.98 34.86 -2.90
CA ALA A 276 14.37 35.21 -1.60
C ALA A 276 14.33 34.07 -0.55
N MET A 277 15.17 33.04 -0.70
CA MET A 277 15.00 31.74 -0.02
C MET A 277 15.54 31.60 1.41
N LYS A 278 16.11 32.62 2.05
CA LYS A 278 16.67 32.44 3.42
C LYS A 278 15.78 32.95 4.57
N ASN A 279 14.84 33.86 4.31
CA ASN A 279 14.04 34.47 5.39
C ASN A 279 12.62 33.92 5.52
N ARG A 280 12.10 33.15 4.53
CA ARG A 280 10.74 32.54 4.60
C ARG A 280 10.74 31.11 5.15
N THR A 281 11.86 30.40 5.09
CA THR A 281 11.97 28.98 5.51
C THR A 281 11.76 28.78 7.02
N GLU A 282 12.05 29.79 7.84
CA GLU A 282 11.80 29.74 9.28
C GLU A 282 10.31 29.93 9.63
N GLN A 283 9.55 30.66 8.80
CA GLN A 283 8.12 30.94 9.01
C GLN A 283 7.19 29.78 8.65
N PHE A 284 7.63 28.79 7.86
CA PHE A 284 6.75 27.71 7.36
C PHE A 284 7.17 26.29 7.76
N SER A 285 7.99 26.12 8.80
CA SER A 285 8.17 24.80 9.48
C SER A 285 6.91 24.30 10.20
N ILE A 286 5.75 24.91 9.92
CA ILE A 286 4.54 24.84 10.73
C ILE A 286 3.69 23.61 10.40
N VAL A 287 3.73 22.98 9.21
CA VAL A 287 3.11 21.63 9.03
C VAL A 287 3.65 20.66 10.09
N HIS A 288 4.98 20.63 10.20
CA HIS A 288 5.69 19.69 11.06
C HIS A 288 5.39 19.95 12.54
N LYS A 289 5.24 21.23 12.90
CA LYS A 289 4.94 21.69 14.26
C LYS A 289 3.45 21.66 14.63
N ALA A 290 2.54 21.99 13.71
CA ALA A 290 1.09 21.92 13.92
C ALA A 290 0.60 20.47 14.01
N SER A 291 1.22 19.55 13.27
CA SER A 291 1.05 18.11 13.47
C SER A 291 1.43 17.64 14.89
N MET A 292 2.30 18.37 15.60
CA MET A 292 2.69 18.03 16.98
C MET A 292 1.56 18.21 18.00
N ARG A 293 0.49 18.94 17.68
CA ARG A 293 -0.58 19.31 18.61
C ARG A 293 -1.32 18.08 19.19
N HIS A 294 -1.35 16.97 18.47
CA HIS A 294 -2.20 15.82 18.80
C HIS A 294 -1.47 14.49 18.91
N ARG A 295 -0.14 14.47 19.11
CA ARG A 295 0.60 13.19 19.25
C ARG A 295 -0.05 12.30 20.30
N SER A 296 -0.66 11.23 19.84
CA SER A 296 -1.22 10.19 20.70
C SER A 296 -0.10 9.37 21.33
N ILE A 297 1.04 9.29 20.63
CA ILE A 297 2.21 8.48 20.98
C ILE A 297 3.40 9.43 21.22
N MET A 298 3.74 9.70 22.50
CA MET A 298 4.91 10.52 22.87
C MET A 298 5.95 9.72 23.65
N ILE A 299 7.22 10.09 23.50
CA ILE A 299 8.33 9.70 24.37
C ILE A 299 8.73 10.98 25.10
N ASP A 300 8.67 10.98 26.45
CA ASP A 300 9.04 12.05 27.39
C ASP A 300 9.37 13.39 26.72
N SER A 301 8.35 14.22 26.50
CA SER A 301 8.50 15.56 25.94
C SER A 301 9.00 16.51 27.03
N ASN A 302 10.08 17.25 26.77
CA ASN A 302 10.45 18.39 27.60
C ASN A 302 9.36 19.48 27.48
N ASP A 303 8.92 20.05 28.61
CA ASP A 303 7.86 21.07 28.66
C ASP A 303 8.15 22.31 27.79
N GLN A 304 9.42 22.60 27.50
CA GLN A 304 9.84 23.73 26.66
C GLN A 304 9.43 23.59 25.19
N ASP A 305 9.51 22.37 24.63
CA ASP A 305 9.14 22.13 23.21
C ASP A 305 7.64 22.33 23.00
N LEU A 306 6.82 21.92 23.98
CA LEU A 306 5.37 22.10 23.96
C LEU A 306 4.95 23.58 24.04
N VAL A 307 5.75 24.42 24.72
CA VAL A 307 5.49 25.87 24.83
C VAL A 307 5.82 26.58 23.52
N GLN A 308 6.94 26.26 22.88
CA GLN A 308 7.34 26.90 21.63
C GLN A 308 6.37 26.57 20.47
N LEU A 309 5.87 25.34 20.43
CA LEU A 309 4.83 24.92 19.50
C LEU A 309 3.50 25.69 19.70
N ARG A 310 3.14 26.05 20.94
CA ARG A 310 1.94 26.84 21.22
C ARG A 310 2.07 28.29 20.74
N LEU A 311 3.28 28.85 20.76
CA LEU A 311 3.57 30.23 20.34
C LEU A 311 3.51 30.40 18.82
N ASP A 312 4.15 29.49 18.05
CA ASP A 312 4.13 29.54 16.57
C ASP A 312 2.70 29.37 16.02
N VAL A 313 1.86 28.57 16.69
CA VAL A 313 0.46 28.35 16.31
C VAL A 313 -0.43 29.56 16.62
N ALA A 314 -0.20 30.26 17.73
CA ALA A 314 -0.96 31.45 18.08
C ALA A 314 -0.81 32.55 17.01
N GLN A 315 0.38 32.67 16.41
CA GLN A 315 0.64 33.61 15.32
C GLN A 315 -0.14 33.29 14.03
N MET A 316 -0.34 32.01 13.71
CA MET A 316 -1.21 31.62 12.59
C MET A 316 -2.70 31.73 12.91
N ASP A 317 -3.08 31.58 14.19
CA ASP A 317 -4.48 31.68 14.60
C ASP A 317 -5.08 33.08 14.42
N GLU A 318 -4.21 34.09 14.49
CA GLU A 318 -4.51 35.49 14.23
C GLU A 318 -4.70 35.83 12.74
N MET A 319 -4.29 34.95 11.80
CA MET A 319 -4.44 35.20 10.36
C MET A 319 -5.87 35.01 9.86
N SER A 320 -6.33 35.92 9.00
CA SER A 320 -7.67 35.83 8.42
C SER A 320 -7.72 34.77 7.31
N THR A 321 -8.90 34.16 7.10
CA THR A 321 -9.10 33.15 6.04
C THR A 321 -8.76 33.67 4.63
N PRO A 322 -9.11 34.91 4.25
CA PRO A 322 -8.67 35.50 2.98
C PRO A 322 -7.14 35.56 2.83
N ASP A 323 -6.41 36.00 3.86
CA ASP A 323 -4.95 36.11 3.79
C ASP A 323 -4.27 34.76 3.54
N LEU A 324 -4.85 33.68 4.09
CA LEU A 324 -4.36 32.30 3.86
C LEU A 324 -4.57 31.86 2.41
N ILE A 325 -5.70 32.22 1.81
CA ILE A 325 -6.01 31.89 0.40
C ILE A 325 -5.08 32.69 -0.52
N ASP A 326 -4.83 33.95 -0.22
CA ASP A 326 -3.89 34.80 -0.97
C ASP A 326 -2.47 34.21 -0.90
N MET A 327 -1.99 33.84 0.30
CA MET A 327 -0.71 33.17 0.45
C MET A 327 -0.63 31.84 -0.32
N LEU A 328 -1.70 31.03 -0.30
CA LEU A 328 -1.75 29.77 -1.04
C LEU A 328 -1.63 29.97 -2.55
N THR A 329 -2.19 31.07 -3.05
CA THR A 329 -2.12 31.46 -4.47
C THR A 329 -0.72 31.92 -4.86
N GLU A 330 0.00 32.58 -3.95
CA GLU A 330 1.35 33.08 -4.18
C GLU A 330 2.44 32.00 -4.07
N THR A 331 2.26 30.99 -3.22
CA THR A 331 3.30 29.98 -2.99
C THR A 331 3.30 28.85 -4.02
N SER A 332 4.49 28.47 -4.47
CA SER A 332 4.75 27.29 -5.29
C SER A 332 5.49 26.18 -4.52
N VAL A 333 5.72 26.38 -3.22
CA VAL A 333 6.45 25.47 -2.36
C VAL A 333 5.48 24.51 -1.68
N LEU A 334 5.68 23.21 -1.88
CA LEU A 334 4.75 22.18 -1.42
C LEU A 334 4.56 22.19 0.11
N ASP A 335 5.63 22.43 0.88
CA ASP A 335 5.57 22.47 2.35
C ASP A 335 4.78 23.68 2.88
N GLU A 336 4.87 24.82 2.19
CA GLU A 336 4.10 26.02 2.51
C GLU A 336 2.62 25.80 2.17
N GLN A 337 2.35 25.26 0.98
CA GLN A 337 1.00 24.88 0.54
C GLN A 337 0.36 23.91 1.54
N ALA A 338 1.10 22.89 1.97
CA ALA A 338 0.67 21.96 3.00
C ALA A 338 0.41 22.61 4.36
N SER A 339 1.23 23.59 4.77
CA SER A 339 1.03 24.34 6.03
C SER A 339 -0.30 25.06 6.03
N ILE A 340 -0.54 25.80 4.95
CA ILE A 340 -1.73 26.63 4.78
C ILE A 340 -2.97 25.75 4.71
N VAL A 341 -2.96 24.71 3.88
CA VAL A 341 -4.10 23.79 3.72
C VAL A 341 -4.38 23.02 5.01
N HIS A 342 -3.34 22.59 5.75
CA HIS A 342 -3.52 21.96 7.06
C HIS A 342 -4.18 22.92 8.06
N TYR A 343 -3.75 24.18 8.09
CA TYR A 343 -4.36 25.18 8.97
C TYR A 343 -5.82 25.48 8.57
N LEU A 344 -6.11 25.64 7.28
CA LEU A 344 -7.48 25.77 6.77
C LEU A 344 -8.35 24.56 7.15
N TRP A 345 -7.80 23.35 7.09
CA TRP A 345 -8.49 22.14 7.52
C TRP A 345 -8.88 22.21 9.00
N MET A 346 -7.95 22.64 9.86
CA MET A 346 -8.22 22.75 11.30
C MET A 346 -9.22 23.87 11.63
N LYS A 347 -9.17 25.01 10.91
CA LYS A 347 -10.00 26.19 11.19
C LYS A 347 -11.41 26.12 10.58
N MET A 348 -11.50 25.74 9.30
CA MET A 348 -12.74 25.80 8.52
C MET A 348 -13.35 24.43 8.25
N GLY A 349 -12.58 23.35 8.44
CA GLY A 349 -12.99 21.98 8.12
C GLY A 349 -12.71 21.58 6.68
N PRO A 350 -12.87 20.27 6.37
CA PRO A 350 -12.49 19.70 5.07
C PRO A 350 -13.38 20.14 3.90
N ASP A 351 -14.65 20.43 4.16
CA ASP A 351 -15.65 20.70 3.12
C ASP A 351 -15.79 22.21 2.84
N PHE A 352 -14.95 23.04 3.46
CA PHE A 352 -14.87 24.48 3.17
C PHE A 352 -14.37 24.70 1.74
N ASP A 353 -15.15 25.42 0.93
CA ASP A 353 -14.76 25.80 -0.43
C ASP A 353 -13.90 27.06 -0.39
N THR A 354 -12.64 26.93 -0.82
CA THR A 354 -11.70 28.05 -0.88
C THR A 354 -11.93 28.93 -2.11
N LYS A 355 -12.63 28.41 -3.13
CA LYS A 355 -12.77 29.06 -4.44
C LYS A 355 -11.44 29.54 -5.03
N LEU A 356 -10.37 28.79 -4.76
CA LEU A 356 -9.03 29.10 -5.26
C LEU A 356 -9.05 29.22 -6.79
N ASN A 357 -8.46 30.28 -7.32
CA ASN A 357 -8.47 30.60 -8.76
C ASN A 357 -9.86 30.74 -9.39
N ASP A 358 -10.87 31.16 -8.63
CA ASP A 358 -12.28 31.26 -9.05
C ASP A 358 -12.90 29.92 -9.48
N ILE A 359 -12.30 28.79 -9.07
CA ILE A 359 -12.80 27.45 -9.36
C ILE A 359 -13.71 27.00 -8.22
N GLU A 360 -15.02 26.91 -8.48
CA GLU A 360 -15.99 26.32 -7.54
C GLU A 360 -15.69 24.84 -7.30
N GLY A 361 -15.83 24.38 -6.05
CA GLY A 361 -15.51 23.01 -5.66
C GLY A 361 -14.05 22.80 -5.25
N SER A 362 -13.26 23.86 -5.14
CA SER A 362 -11.90 23.87 -4.59
C SER A 362 -11.91 23.74 -3.06
N THR A 363 -12.49 22.64 -2.59
CA THR A 363 -12.59 22.35 -1.15
C THR A 363 -11.21 22.11 -0.53
N VAL A 364 -11.07 22.38 0.77
CA VAL A 364 -9.86 22.05 1.53
C VAL A 364 -9.51 20.56 1.40
N ARG A 365 -10.52 19.69 1.32
CA ARG A 365 -10.36 18.26 0.99
C ARG A 365 -9.68 18.06 -0.36
N ALA A 366 -10.21 18.64 -1.43
CA ALA A 366 -9.65 18.51 -2.78
C ALA A 366 -8.19 19.02 -2.83
N LEU A 367 -7.90 20.15 -2.18
CA LEU A 367 -6.54 20.68 -2.05
C LEU A 367 -5.61 19.70 -1.29
N THR A 368 -6.12 19.07 -0.22
CA THR A 368 -5.37 18.06 0.54
C THR A 368 -5.10 16.80 -0.29
N GLU A 369 -6.03 16.39 -1.15
CA GLU A 369 -5.84 15.27 -2.07
C GLU A 369 -4.79 15.56 -3.15
N GLU A 370 -4.79 16.78 -3.69
CA GLU A 370 -3.76 17.22 -4.63
C GLU A 370 -2.38 17.29 -3.98
N ILE A 371 -2.28 17.86 -2.76
CA ILE A 371 -1.03 17.89 -2.00
C ILE A 371 -0.56 16.46 -1.69
N ASN A 372 -1.47 15.54 -1.33
CA ASN A 372 -1.12 14.12 -1.11
C ASN A 372 -0.54 13.47 -2.38
N ALA A 373 -1.13 13.73 -3.56
CA ALA A 373 -0.63 13.21 -4.83
C ALA A 373 0.77 13.76 -5.14
N LYS A 374 0.97 15.08 -5.02
CA LYS A 374 2.29 15.72 -5.20
C LYS A 374 3.32 15.18 -4.20
N ALA A 375 2.94 14.99 -2.94
CA ALA A 375 3.80 14.41 -1.90
C ALA A 375 4.20 12.96 -2.21
N CYS A 376 3.31 12.18 -2.83
CA CYS A 376 3.63 10.82 -3.30
C CYS A 376 4.66 10.85 -4.44
N GLU A 377 4.50 11.76 -5.40
CA GLU A 377 5.44 11.93 -6.51
C GLU A 377 6.84 12.36 -6.04
N THR A 378 6.90 13.25 -5.03
CA THR A 378 8.16 13.70 -4.41
C THR A 378 8.67 12.79 -3.29
N ARG A 379 7.91 11.73 -2.96
CA ARG A 379 8.16 10.78 -1.85
C ARG A 379 8.39 11.44 -0.50
N ASP A 380 7.70 12.55 -0.22
CA ASP A 380 7.71 13.15 1.12
C ASP A 380 6.82 12.34 2.08
N TRP A 381 7.43 11.37 2.76
CA TRP A 381 6.72 10.46 3.66
C TRP A 381 6.03 11.15 4.83
N ALA A 382 6.55 12.26 5.33
CA ALA A 382 5.92 12.97 6.44
C ALA A 382 4.63 13.64 5.96
N LEU A 383 4.69 14.29 4.79
CA LEU A 383 3.53 14.93 4.19
C LEU A 383 2.49 13.90 3.71
N ILE A 384 2.91 12.78 3.12
CA ILE A 384 2.03 11.66 2.74
C ILE A 384 1.28 11.14 3.96
N ARG A 385 1.97 10.92 5.09
CA ARG A 385 1.35 10.40 6.33
C ARG A 385 0.33 11.36 6.90
N LEU A 386 0.66 12.65 6.93
CA LEU A 386 -0.23 13.68 7.44
C LEU A 386 -1.48 13.79 6.57
N THR A 387 -1.31 14.01 5.27
CA THR A 387 -2.43 14.22 4.34
C THR A 387 -3.31 12.98 4.21
N SER A 388 -2.73 11.78 4.14
CA SER A 388 -3.50 10.52 4.14
C SER A 388 -4.28 10.33 5.43
N GLY A 389 -3.70 10.74 6.56
CA GLY A 389 -4.32 10.67 7.88
C GLY A 389 -5.46 11.67 8.06
N LEU A 390 -5.32 12.90 7.54
CA LEU A 390 -6.39 13.90 7.52
C LEU A 390 -7.58 13.41 6.68
N LEU A 391 -7.28 12.86 5.50
CA LEU A 391 -8.28 12.26 4.60
C LEU A 391 -8.87 10.94 5.15
N LYS A 392 -8.34 10.41 6.26
CA LYS A 392 -8.68 9.11 6.85
C LYS A 392 -8.67 7.98 5.81
N ARG A 393 -7.64 7.99 4.94
CA ARG A 393 -7.45 6.97 3.91
C ARG A 393 -7.00 5.66 4.55
N GLN A 394 -7.71 4.59 4.25
CA GLN A 394 -7.39 3.24 4.71
C GLN A 394 -6.60 2.50 3.64
N LEU A 395 -5.54 1.79 4.05
CA LEU A 395 -4.79 0.92 3.15
C LEU A 395 -5.63 -0.30 2.75
N ASP A 396 -5.75 -0.56 1.45
CA ASP A 396 -6.56 -1.67 0.92
C ASP A 396 -6.15 -3.04 1.49
N GLU A 397 -4.85 -3.27 1.65
CA GLU A 397 -4.28 -4.53 2.14
C GLU A 397 -4.43 -4.71 3.67
N LEU A 398 -4.92 -3.71 4.41
CA LEU A 398 -4.94 -3.72 5.88
C LEU A 398 -5.73 -4.91 6.43
N SER A 399 -6.95 -5.12 5.94
CA SER A 399 -7.85 -6.20 6.41
C SER A 399 -7.22 -7.59 6.22
N LYS A 400 -6.51 -7.78 5.10
CA LYS A 400 -5.78 -9.01 4.79
C LYS A 400 -4.63 -9.24 5.77
N PHE A 401 -3.80 -8.24 6.02
CA PHE A 401 -2.66 -8.37 6.94
C PHE A 401 -3.08 -8.50 8.42
N VAL A 402 -4.15 -7.82 8.84
CA VAL A 402 -4.78 -8.05 10.15
C VAL A 402 -5.22 -9.51 10.27
N THR A 403 -5.89 -10.05 9.25
CA THR A 403 -6.31 -11.46 9.25
C THR A 403 -5.11 -12.42 9.32
N HIS A 404 -4.03 -12.15 8.60
CA HIS A 404 -2.81 -12.97 8.64
C HIS A 404 -2.16 -13.03 10.03
N LEU A 405 -2.23 -11.93 10.79
CA LEU A 405 -1.75 -11.88 12.18
C LEU A 405 -2.69 -12.67 13.10
N LEU A 406 -4.00 -12.44 13.01
CA LEU A 406 -5.00 -13.07 13.88
C LEU A 406 -5.08 -14.59 13.70
N VAL A 407 -5.01 -15.10 12.47
CA VAL A 407 -5.01 -16.55 12.18
C VAL A 407 -3.78 -17.24 12.81
N ARG A 408 -2.68 -16.52 12.98
CA ARG A 408 -1.47 -16.99 13.69
C ARG A 408 -1.52 -16.70 15.18
N GLN A 409 -2.70 -16.45 15.71
CA GLN A 409 -2.96 -16.17 17.12
C GLN A 409 -2.19 -14.94 17.64
N LYS A 410 -1.97 -13.95 16.77
CA LYS A 410 -1.37 -12.65 17.13
C LYS A 410 -2.49 -11.62 17.22
N GLN A 411 -2.90 -11.29 18.45
CA GLN A 411 -3.83 -10.19 18.69
C GLN A 411 -3.12 -8.86 18.45
N ILE A 412 -3.87 -7.82 18.07
CA ILE A 412 -3.33 -6.49 17.81
C ILE A 412 -4.05 -5.49 18.71
N THR A 413 -3.35 -4.49 19.23
CA THR A 413 -3.99 -3.32 19.87
C THR A 413 -3.53 -2.03 19.21
N LEU A 414 -4.46 -1.11 19.02
CA LEU A 414 -4.28 0.17 18.36
C LEU A 414 -4.45 1.31 19.36
N GLY A 415 -3.67 2.36 19.20
CA GLY A 415 -3.64 3.49 20.12
C GLY A 415 -2.67 3.28 21.29
N MET A 416 -2.85 4.07 22.34
CA MET A 416 -1.95 4.14 23.48
C MET A 416 -2.67 3.78 24.78
N PRO A 417 -2.03 3.00 25.68
CA PRO A 417 -2.66 2.58 26.93
C PRO A 417 -3.04 3.74 27.85
N SER A 418 -2.33 4.87 27.73
CA SER A 418 -2.56 6.09 28.51
C SER A 418 -3.70 6.98 27.98
N LYS A 419 -4.20 6.74 26.76
CA LYS A 419 -5.25 7.56 26.12
C LYS A 419 -6.45 6.69 25.76
N ASN A 420 -6.36 6.02 24.60
CA ASN A 420 -7.36 5.11 24.10
C ASN A 420 -6.63 3.94 23.45
N GLU A 421 -6.91 2.70 23.88
CA GLU A 421 -6.35 1.48 23.31
C GLU A 421 -7.48 0.52 22.93
N GLU A 422 -7.61 0.25 21.63
CA GLU A 422 -8.63 -0.63 21.06
C GLU A 422 -7.99 -1.96 20.67
N ALA A 423 -8.57 -3.07 21.11
CA ALA A 423 -8.07 -4.41 20.81
C ALA A 423 -8.79 -5.03 19.61
N ILE A 424 -8.02 -5.60 18.69
CA ILE A 424 -8.50 -6.41 17.57
C ILE A 424 -8.15 -7.86 17.87
N THR A 425 -9.18 -8.64 18.19
CA THR A 425 -9.06 -10.05 18.60
C THR A 425 -9.74 -11.03 17.64
N SER A 426 -10.54 -10.52 16.70
CA SER A 426 -11.23 -11.29 15.66
C SER A 426 -11.04 -10.59 14.30
N PRO A 427 -11.14 -11.32 13.17
CA PRO A 427 -11.19 -10.69 11.85
C PRO A 427 -12.30 -9.64 11.80
N LYS A 428 -12.05 -8.54 11.09
CA LYS A 428 -12.92 -7.37 10.98
C LYS A 428 -13.11 -7.00 9.52
N THR A 429 -14.25 -6.41 9.17
CA THR A 429 -14.47 -5.84 7.83
C THR A 429 -13.66 -4.56 7.64
N LYS A 430 -13.58 -4.08 6.39
CA LYS A 430 -12.87 -2.83 6.05
C LYS A 430 -13.46 -1.65 6.85
N GLU A 431 -14.78 -1.58 6.92
CA GLU A 431 -15.55 -0.54 7.62
C GLU A 431 -15.33 -0.61 9.14
N GLU A 432 -15.42 -1.80 9.73
CA GLU A 432 -15.17 -1.99 11.16
C GLU A 432 -13.75 -1.57 11.56
N LEU A 433 -12.74 -1.93 10.75
CA LEU A 433 -11.36 -1.50 10.99
C LEU A 433 -11.19 0.01 10.89
N ASN A 434 -11.86 0.66 9.93
CA ASN A 434 -11.81 2.10 9.77
C ASN A 434 -12.38 2.81 11.00
N GLU A 435 -13.52 2.35 11.52
CA GLU A 435 -14.12 2.92 12.74
C GLU A 435 -13.27 2.67 13.99
N ILE A 436 -12.59 1.53 14.10
CA ILE A 436 -11.62 1.28 15.19
C ILE A 436 -10.44 2.26 15.09
N LEU A 437 -9.85 2.43 13.90
CA LEU A 437 -8.73 3.35 13.70
C LEU A 437 -9.12 4.81 13.98
N LYS A 438 -10.31 5.25 13.54
CA LYS A 438 -10.84 6.59 13.83
C LYS A 438 -11.00 6.81 15.33
N ARG A 439 -11.54 5.84 16.06
CA ARG A 439 -11.70 5.94 17.53
C ARG A 439 -10.35 5.93 18.26
N ALA A 440 -9.40 5.11 17.82
CA ALA A 440 -8.08 5.00 18.44
C ALA A 440 -7.18 6.23 18.21
N TYR A 441 -7.31 6.89 17.05
CA TYR A 441 -6.45 8.00 16.62
C TYR A 441 -7.25 9.22 16.17
N ASN A 442 -8.33 9.57 16.87
CA ASN A 442 -9.28 10.60 16.46
C ASN A 442 -8.59 11.90 15.99
N ASP A 443 -7.67 12.39 16.83
CA ASP A 443 -7.01 13.69 16.63
C ASP A 443 -5.61 13.57 16.01
N ASP A 444 -5.09 12.36 15.79
CA ASP A 444 -3.71 12.15 15.34
C ASP A 444 -3.64 11.51 13.95
N ALA A 445 -3.63 12.35 12.92
CA ALA A 445 -3.51 11.95 11.53
C ALA A 445 -2.24 11.13 11.24
N ASN A 446 -1.11 11.51 11.84
CA ASN A 446 0.17 10.83 11.59
C ASN A 446 0.22 9.46 12.22
N SER A 447 -0.20 9.31 13.48
CA SER A 447 -0.30 8.00 14.13
C SER A 447 -1.35 7.12 13.46
N TYR A 448 -2.46 7.69 12.96
CA TYR A 448 -3.47 6.95 12.19
C TYR A 448 -2.83 6.28 10.96
N THR A 449 -2.03 7.01 10.19
CA THR A 449 -1.38 6.47 8.98
C THR A 449 -0.25 5.51 9.33
N LEU A 450 0.68 5.92 10.19
CA LEU A 450 1.85 5.14 10.58
C LEU A 450 1.48 3.79 11.21
N SER A 451 0.40 3.75 12.00
CA SER A 451 -0.07 2.51 12.62
C SER A 451 -0.54 1.50 11.56
N GLN A 452 -1.19 1.95 10.50
CA GLN A 452 -1.58 1.09 9.39
C GLN A 452 -0.34 0.52 8.67
N GLU A 453 0.66 1.36 8.40
CA GLU A 453 1.91 0.92 7.77
C GLU A 453 2.62 -0.16 8.61
N ILE A 454 2.67 0.02 9.92
CA ILE A 454 3.29 -0.94 10.84
C ILE A 454 2.50 -2.26 10.86
N ILE A 455 1.17 -2.22 10.87
CA ILE A 455 0.36 -3.45 10.80
C ILE A 455 0.63 -4.20 9.50
N VAL A 456 0.69 -3.50 8.36
CA VAL A 456 1.02 -4.09 7.06
C VAL A 456 2.43 -4.69 7.09
N CYS A 457 3.41 -3.98 7.64
CA CYS A 457 4.78 -4.49 7.78
C CYS A 457 4.86 -5.73 8.67
N LEU A 458 4.22 -5.72 9.84
CA LEU A 458 4.16 -6.86 10.76
C LEU A 458 3.42 -8.04 10.13
N GLY A 459 2.33 -7.79 9.41
CA GLY A 459 1.60 -8.80 8.66
C GLY A 459 2.43 -9.41 7.54
N SER A 460 3.26 -8.62 6.86
CA SER A 460 4.23 -9.15 5.89
C SER A 460 5.31 -10.00 6.59
N LEU A 461 5.86 -9.52 7.70
CA LEU A 461 6.92 -10.22 8.45
C LEU A 461 6.42 -11.52 9.10
N VAL A 462 5.18 -11.60 9.57
CA VAL A 462 4.65 -12.85 10.16
C VAL A 462 4.49 -13.96 9.12
N LEU A 463 4.36 -13.59 7.84
CA LEU A 463 4.31 -14.54 6.72
C LEU A 463 5.71 -15.02 6.34
N THR A 464 6.67 -14.11 6.20
CA THR A 464 8.01 -14.44 5.71
C THR A 464 8.93 -14.98 6.80
N GLU A 465 8.79 -14.46 8.02
CA GLU A 465 9.68 -14.72 9.15
C GLU A 465 8.88 -15.03 10.43
N PRO A 466 8.05 -16.09 10.43
CA PRO A 466 7.16 -16.41 11.55
C PRO A 466 7.90 -16.65 12.88
N ARG A 467 9.18 -17.04 12.81
CA ARG A 467 10.06 -17.26 13.97
C ARG A 467 10.25 -16.01 14.82
N LEU A 468 10.17 -14.81 14.22
CA LEU A 468 10.28 -13.55 14.94
C LEU A 468 9.15 -13.37 15.96
N PHE A 469 7.98 -13.96 15.72
CA PHE A 469 6.76 -13.78 16.50
C PHE A 469 6.49 -14.91 17.50
N VAL A 470 7.43 -15.84 17.68
CA VAL A 470 7.31 -16.91 18.69
C VAL A 470 7.20 -16.27 20.07
N GLU A 471 6.27 -16.78 20.89
CA GLU A 471 5.92 -16.29 22.24
C GLU A 471 5.31 -14.88 22.32
N MET A 472 5.14 -14.18 21.18
CA MET A 472 4.38 -12.94 21.13
C MET A 472 2.90 -13.25 20.90
N PHE A 473 2.04 -12.99 21.88
CA PHE A 473 0.58 -13.23 21.72
C PHE A 473 -0.20 -11.96 21.35
N ARG A 474 0.31 -10.79 21.74
CA ARG A 474 -0.33 -9.50 21.49
C ARG A 474 0.72 -8.49 21.00
N LEU A 475 0.42 -7.84 19.89
CA LEU A 475 1.22 -6.79 19.27
C LEU A 475 0.57 -5.43 19.58
N ARG A 476 1.18 -4.64 20.45
CA ARG A 476 0.68 -3.32 20.84
C ARG A 476 1.29 -2.26 19.94
N ILE A 477 0.56 -1.86 18.89
CA ILE A 477 1.11 -1.05 17.80
C ILE A 477 1.61 0.30 18.29
N GLY A 478 0.88 0.97 19.19
CA GLY A 478 1.33 2.24 19.77
C GLY A 478 2.65 2.14 20.54
N LEU A 479 2.86 1.07 21.31
CA LEU A 479 4.12 0.86 22.02
C LEU A 479 5.27 0.49 21.07
N ILE A 480 4.98 -0.26 20.00
CA ILE A 480 5.98 -0.56 18.97
C ILE A 480 6.47 0.74 18.32
N ILE A 481 5.57 1.68 18.02
CA ILE A 481 5.93 3.01 17.51
C ILE A 481 6.84 3.74 18.49
N GLN A 482 6.53 3.74 19.79
CA GLN A 482 7.41 4.36 20.80
C GLN A 482 8.78 3.70 20.82
N VAL A 483 8.88 2.37 20.79
CA VAL A 483 10.19 1.71 20.80
C VAL A 483 10.98 2.05 19.53
N LEU A 484 10.33 2.13 18.36
CA LEU A 484 11.00 2.56 17.13
C LEU A 484 11.53 3.99 17.23
N ALA A 485 10.73 4.92 17.76
CA ALA A 485 11.15 6.30 17.94
C ALA A 485 12.25 6.43 19.01
N SER A 486 12.18 5.70 20.12
CA SER A 486 13.22 5.66 21.15
C SER A 486 14.53 5.10 20.60
N GLU A 487 14.46 4.07 19.75
CA GLU A 487 15.64 3.50 19.13
C GLU A 487 16.24 4.48 18.10
N LEU A 488 15.43 5.22 17.34
CA LEU A 488 15.93 6.32 16.49
C LEU A 488 16.59 7.44 17.29
N ALA A 489 16.00 7.82 18.43
CA ALA A 489 16.56 8.82 19.34
C ALA A 489 17.97 8.40 19.77
N ARG A 490 18.12 7.12 20.16
CA ARG A 490 19.38 6.53 20.57
C ARG A 490 20.42 6.51 19.43
N LEU A 491 20.04 6.06 18.23
CA LEU A 491 20.97 5.95 17.10
C LEU A 491 21.43 7.29 16.55
N SER A 492 20.54 8.29 16.59
CA SER A 492 20.83 9.61 16.03
C SER A 492 21.30 10.62 17.08
N ASN A 493 21.37 10.21 18.35
CA ASN A 493 21.68 11.07 19.50
C ASN A 493 20.83 12.36 19.53
N ILE A 494 19.51 12.21 19.34
CA ILE A 494 18.53 13.31 19.33
C ILE A 494 17.46 13.13 20.41
N GLY A 495 16.76 14.19 20.77
CA GLY A 495 15.66 14.15 21.73
C GLY A 495 14.47 13.31 21.24
N GLY A 496 13.60 12.87 22.17
CA GLY A 496 12.43 12.04 21.83
C GLY A 496 11.45 12.73 20.88
N ALA A 497 11.28 14.05 21.01
CA ALA A 497 10.43 14.86 20.14
C ALA A 497 10.93 14.86 18.68
N ASP A 498 12.24 15.09 18.50
CA ASP A 498 12.95 15.09 17.23
C ASP A 498 13.01 13.70 16.61
N ALA A 499 13.20 12.66 17.42
CA ALA A 499 13.21 11.28 16.95
C ALA A 499 11.87 10.85 16.38
N THR A 500 10.78 11.26 17.03
CA THR A 500 9.43 11.02 16.51
C THR A 500 9.16 11.82 15.23
N GLN A 501 9.69 13.04 15.11
CA GLN A 501 9.64 13.78 13.83
C GLN A 501 10.41 13.03 12.75
N LYS A 502 11.65 12.63 13.04
CA LYS A 502 12.50 11.88 12.12
C LYS A 502 11.81 10.59 11.65
N LEU A 503 11.13 9.87 12.56
CA LEU A 503 10.36 8.66 12.23
C LEU A 503 9.29 8.92 11.15
N LEU A 504 8.63 10.08 11.16
CA LEU A 504 7.65 10.46 10.14
C LEU A 504 8.26 10.71 8.76
N HIS A 505 9.57 10.93 8.66
CA HIS A 505 10.28 11.06 7.38
C HIS A 505 10.90 9.75 6.89
N VAL A 506 10.90 8.70 7.72
CA VAL A 506 11.46 7.39 7.36
C VAL A 506 10.54 6.72 6.33
N SER A 507 11.11 6.15 5.27
CA SER A 507 10.30 5.46 4.24
C SER A 507 9.64 4.18 4.78
N PRO A 508 8.50 3.74 4.23
CA PRO A 508 7.85 2.50 4.64
C PRO A 508 8.77 1.27 4.59
N PHE A 509 9.69 1.17 3.60
CA PHE A 509 10.67 0.09 3.58
C PHE A 509 11.63 0.16 4.78
N GLU A 510 12.12 1.35 5.10
CA GLU A 510 13.00 1.53 6.26
C GLU A 510 12.28 1.21 7.57
N ILE A 511 11.00 1.58 7.71
CA ILE A 511 10.18 1.15 8.87
C ILE A 511 10.12 -0.37 8.94
N LYS A 512 9.89 -1.06 7.81
CA LYS A 512 9.89 -2.53 7.76
C LYS A 512 11.24 -3.10 8.19
N SER A 513 12.35 -2.55 7.71
CA SER A 513 13.71 -2.96 8.09
C SER A 513 13.99 -2.70 9.57
N MET A 514 13.51 -1.57 10.10
CA MET A 514 13.64 -1.25 11.51
C MET A 514 12.86 -2.22 12.40
N LEU A 515 11.60 -2.51 12.03
CA LEU A 515 10.77 -3.50 12.71
C LEU A 515 11.41 -4.89 12.69
N PHE A 516 11.94 -5.31 11.54
CA PHE A 516 12.63 -6.59 11.43
C PHE A 516 13.81 -6.67 12.42
N SER A 517 14.64 -5.63 12.46
CA SER A 517 15.80 -5.57 13.36
C SER A 517 15.36 -5.61 14.83
N LEU A 518 14.38 -4.77 15.20
CA LEU A 518 13.79 -4.71 16.54
C LEU A 518 13.26 -6.08 17.00
N LEU A 519 12.50 -6.78 16.14
CA LEU A 519 11.96 -8.10 16.46
C LEU A 519 13.01 -9.21 16.45
N SER A 520 14.06 -9.08 15.63
CA SER A 520 15.17 -10.03 15.58
C SER A 520 16.10 -9.93 16.79
N GLY A 521 16.01 -8.86 17.58
CA GLY A 521 16.90 -8.59 18.70
C GLY A 521 18.31 -8.15 18.28
N ARG A 522 18.55 -7.93 16.99
CA ARG A 522 19.71 -7.19 16.49
C ARG A 522 19.43 -5.72 16.74
N LEU A 523 20.24 -5.08 17.58
CA LEU A 523 20.21 -3.62 17.69
C LEU A 523 20.45 -3.04 16.28
N LEU A 524 19.82 -1.90 15.98
CA LEU A 524 19.93 -1.23 14.67
C LEU A 524 21.35 -0.67 14.45
N GLU A 525 22.36 -1.53 14.30
CA GLU A 525 23.78 -1.13 14.25
C GLU A 525 24.19 -0.48 12.92
N ASP A 526 23.32 -0.48 11.89
CA ASP A 526 23.71 -0.10 10.51
C ASP A 526 23.17 1.25 10.00
N PHE A 527 22.62 2.12 10.86
CA PHE A 527 21.98 3.39 10.40
C PHE A 527 22.74 4.69 10.67
N SER A 528 23.97 4.66 11.21
CA SER A 528 24.79 5.87 11.40
C SER A 528 25.93 5.96 10.37
N SER A 529 25.75 6.83 9.36
CA SER A 529 26.89 7.55 8.79
C SER A 529 27.28 8.65 9.77
N ASP A 530 28.55 8.67 10.16
CA ASP A 530 29.22 9.64 11.05
C ASP A 530 28.89 9.55 12.55
N SER A 531 29.67 8.75 13.27
CA SER A 531 30.36 9.18 14.51
C SER A 531 31.25 8.06 15.05
N GLU A 532 32.42 8.48 15.54
CA GLU A 532 33.48 7.61 16.04
C GLU A 532 33.07 6.77 17.25
N SER A 533 33.77 5.65 17.36
CA SER A 533 33.80 4.68 18.46
C SER A 533 33.64 5.27 19.87
N GLY A 534 32.60 4.84 20.58
CA GLY A 534 32.41 5.06 22.02
C GLY A 534 31.73 3.87 22.71
N ALA A 535 32.44 3.28 23.67
CA ALA A 535 32.03 2.34 24.73
C ALA A 535 30.90 1.32 24.46
N ARG A 536 31.30 0.05 24.27
CA ARG A 536 30.44 -1.14 24.26
C ARG A 536 29.86 -1.42 25.65
N GLU A 537 28.60 -1.07 25.87
CA GLU A 537 27.78 -1.75 26.86
C GLU A 537 26.97 -2.87 26.17
N GLN A 538 27.26 -4.12 26.50
CA GLN A 538 26.40 -5.26 26.16
C GLN A 538 25.06 -5.06 26.87
N ARG A 539 24.02 -4.65 26.13
CA ARG A 539 22.66 -4.56 26.67
C ARG A 539 21.66 -5.27 25.78
N THR A 540 20.74 -5.93 26.47
CA THR A 540 19.96 -7.08 26.06
C THR A 540 18.76 -6.67 25.21
N GLY A 541 18.84 -6.82 23.88
CA GLY A 541 17.66 -6.73 23.01
C GLY A 541 16.63 -7.81 23.34
N LEU A 542 15.43 -7.78 22.74
CA LEU A 542 14.39 -8.83 22.93
C LEU A 542 14.93 -10.26 22.70
N GLY A 543 15.94 -10.42 21.85
CA GLY A 543 16.66 -11.69 21.64
C GLY A 543 17.52 -12.15 22.82
N SER A 544 17.98 -11.25 23.68
CA SER A 544 18.73 -11.60 24.88
C SER A 544 17.83 -12.08 26.03
N ILE A 545 16.55 -11.71 26.04
CA ILE A 545 15.55 -12.34 26.92
C ILE A 545 15.31 -13.78 26.44
N ARG A 546 15.24 -14.03 25.13
CA ARG A 546 15.15 -15.39 24.57
C ARG A 546 16.36 -16.25 24.93
N LYS A 547 17.57 -15.70 24.83
CA LYS A 547 18.80 -16.41 25.22
C LYS A 547 18.81 -16.77 26.71
N GLN A 548 18.37 -15.85 27.57
CA GLN A 548 18.22 -16.12 29.02
C GLN A 548 17.09 -17.13 29.33
N ILE A 549 16.04 -17.21 28.51
CA ILE A 549 14.95 -18.20 28.65
C ILE A 549 15.40 -19.58 28.16
N GLU A 550 16.15 -19.66 27.06
CA GLU A 550 16.74 -20.91 26.56
C GLU A 550 17.81 -21.45 27.52
N GLU A 551 18.67 -20.59 28.08
CA GLU A 551 19.66 -20.97 29.09
C GLU A 551 19.01 -21.50 30.38
N ARG A 552 17.84 -20.97 30.77
CA ARG A 552 17.05 -21.48 31.92
C ARG A 552 16.34 -22.80 31.67
N LYS A 553 16.13 -23.21 30.40
CA LYS A 553 15.54 -24.52 30.05
C LYS A 553 16.57 -25.65 30.02
N VAL A 554 17.87 -25.33 30.03
CA VAL A 554 18.96 -26.32 29.88
C VAL A 554 19.64 -26.65 31.22
N THR A 555 19.32 -25.95 32.31
CA THR A 555 19.74 -26.33 33.66
C THR A 555 18.73 -27.31 34.28
N PRO A 556 19.15 -28.52 34.69
CA PRO A 556 18.26 -29.56 35.23
C PRO A 556 17.61 -29.20 36.56
#